data_AF-A0A0F8VTS6-F1
#
_entry.id   AF-A0A0F8VTS6-F1
#
_cell.length_a   1.000
_cell.length_b   1.000
_cell.length_c   1.000
_cell.angle_alpha   90.00
_cell.angle_beta   90.00
_cell.angle_gamma   90.00
#
_symmetry.space_group_name_H-M   'P 1'
#
loop_
_entity.id
_entity.type
_entity.pdbx_description
1 polymer ?
#
loop_
_entity_poly.entity_id
_entity_poly.type
_entity_poly.pdbx_seq_one_letter_code
_entity_poly.pdbx_strand_id
1 'polypeptide(L)'
;MTPLTLHFTSSTSALLSGAPGPGEQRGLNPKQPPGREHGANVELTADGAKIILNNNSQQISFAASPSLSSSPDYVWSDDGSVNQALRTDGSGNLSWADVNALAGTHELLSITHDDAIGASITTGDIIFSNATPKLDYLGIGASNEILRVSGGLPD
;
A
#
# COMPACT_ATOMS: atom_id res chain seq x y z
N MET A 1 -22.94 27.99 -4.79
CA MET A 1 -22.95 27.43 -3.42
C MET A 1 -21.74 28.01 -2.71
N THR A 2 -21.93 28.68 -1.58
CA THR A 2 -20.83 29.23 -0.79
C THR A 2 -20.10 28.08 -0.07
N PRO A 3 -18.76 28.02 -0.10
CA PRO A 3 -18.03 26.98 0.63
C PRO A 3 -18.32 27.10 2.12
N LEU A 4 -18.62 25.97 2.76
CA LEU A 4 -18.74 25.88 4.21
C LEU A 4 -17.33 25.91 4.80
N THR A 5 -16.93 27.05 5.37
CA THR A 5 -15.67 27.17 6.11
C THR A 5 -15.89 26.72 7.55
N LEU A 6 -15.30 25.59 7.93
CA LEU A 6 -15.29 25.12 9.32
C LEU A 6 -14.16 25.84 10.08
N HIS A 7 -14.53 26.71 11.02
CA HIS A 7 -13.58 27.30 11.96
C HIS A 7 -13.47 26.43 13.20
N PHE A 8 -12.30 25.84 13.42
CA PHE A 8 -11.97 25.18 14.68
C PHE A 8 -11.28 26.18 15.59
N THR A 9 -12.04 26.84 16.45
CA THR A 9 -11.50 27.63 17.56
C THR A 9 -11.56 26.76 18.80
N SER A 10 -10.39 26.26 19.20
CA SER A 10 -10.10 25.48 20.41
C SER A 10 -11.28 25.02 21.31
N SER A 11 -11.36 23.70 21.49
CA SER A 11 -11.91 23.01 22.66
C SER A 11 -13.27 23.48 23.21
N THR A 12 -14.29 23.63 22.37
CA THR A 12 -15.66 23.33 22.78
C THR A 12 -16.45 22.88 21.56
N SER A 13 -17.26 21.85 21.73
CA SER A 13 -18.13 21.21 20.73
C SER A 13 -18.63 22.15 19.64
N ALA A 14 -18.62 21.68 18.38
CA ALA A 14 -19.27 22.38 17.28
C ALA A 14 -20.77 22.55 17.59
N LEU A 15 -21.15 23.72 18.11
CA LEU A 15 -22.55 24.10 18.22
C LEU A 15 -23.00 24.50 16.81
N LEU A 16 -23.77 23.62 16.18
CA LEU A 16 -24.59 23.97 15.01
C LEU A 16 -25.71 24.91 15.48
N SER A 17 -25.41 26.19 15.66
CA SER A 17 -26.45 27.20 15.74
C SER A 17 -26.52 27.92 14.40
N GLY A 18 -27.66 27.76 13.72
CA GLY A 18 -28.07 28.67 12.66
C GLY A 18 -28.02 30.11 13.18
N ALA A 19 -27.80 31.06 12.26
CA ALA A 19 -27.55 32.47 12.54
C ALA A 19 -28.39 32.98 13.74
N PRO A 20 -27.76 33.53 14.80
CA PRO A 20 -28.52 34.08 15.89
C PRO A 20 -29.34 35.27 15.37
N GLY A 21 -30.64 35.25 15.61
CA GLY A 21 -31.46 36.45 15.52
C GLY A 21 -30.89 37.54 16.46
N PRO A 22 -31.11 38.83 16.15
CA PRO A 22 -30.53 39.91 16.94
C PRO A 22 -31.07 39.89 18.37
N GLY A 23 -30.28 39.38 19.33
CA GLY A 23 -30.66 39.41 20.75
C GLY A 23 -29.99 38.44 21.72
N GLU A 24 -29.26 37.40 21.31
CA GLU A 24 -28.70 36.42 22.26
C GLU A 24 -27.18 36.55 22.46
N GLN A 25 -26.76 37.43 23.38
CA GLN A 25 -25.49 37.27 24.10
C GLN A 25 -25.78 36.77 25.52
N ARG A 26 -25.65 35.46 25.76
CA ARG A 26 -25.67 34.88 27.11
C ARG A 26 -24.24 34.77 27.64
N GLY A 27 -23.87 35.72 28.51
CA GLY A 27 -22.92 35.59 29.64
C GLY A 27 -21.49 35.08 29.38
N LEU A 28 -20.50 35.98 29.48
CA LEU A 28 -19.10 35.63 29.69
C LEU A 28 -18.89 35.12 31.14
N ASN A 29 -18.35 33.91 31.32
CA ASN A 29 -17.88 33.42 32.63
C ASN A 29 -16.34 33.32 32.65
N PRO A 30 -15.61 34.02 33.53
CA PRO A 30 -14.15 34.04 33.53
C PRO A 30 -13.56 33.05 34.55
N LYS A 31 -12.88 32.00 34.07
CA LYS A 31 -11.65 31.39 34.63
C LYS A 31 -11.34 30.05 33.96
N GLN A 32 -10.46 30.06 32.96
CA GLN A 32 -9.80 28.84 32.47
C GLN A 32 -8.37 28.81 33.08
N PRO A 33 -7.97 27.73 33.78
CA PRO A 33 -6.64 27.66 34.39
C PRO A 33 -5.53 27.52 33.32
N PRO A 34 -4.31 28.01 33.59
CA PRO A 34 -3.20 27.97 32.63
C PRO A 34 -2.51 26.60 32.67
N GLY A 35 -3.11 25.60 32.03
CA GLY A 35 -2.44 24.36 31.64
C GLY A 35 -1.91 24.52 30.21
N ARG A 36 -0.62 24.28 30.00
CA ARG A 36 0.07 24.46 28.71
C ARG A 36 -0.71 23.76 27.59
N GLU A 37 -1.18 24.52 26.62
CA GLU A 37 -1.80 24.01 25.39
C GLU A 37 -0.72 23.31 24.55
N HIS A 38 -0.47 22.04 24.86
CA HIS A 38 0.26 21.14 23.98
C HIS A 38 -0.78 20.36 23.19
N GLY A 39 -1.25 20.94 22.09
CA GLY A 39 -2.13 20.27 21.14
C GLY A 39 -1.85 20.80 19.75
N ALA A 40 -1.20 20.00 18.91
CA ALA A 40 -1.01 20.36 17.51
C ALA A 40 -2.39 20.52 16.85
N ASN A 41 -2.61 21.65 16.18
CA ASN A 41 -3.82 21.87 15.40
C ASN A 41 -3.84 20.88 14.23
N VAL A 42 -4.89 20.05 14.15
CA VAL A 42 -5.16 19.25 12.95
C VAL A 42 -6.12 20.06 12.09
N GLU A 43 -5.59 20.70 11.05
CA GLU A 43 -6.38 21.39 10.05
C GLU A 43 -6.82 20.39 8.98
N LEU A 44 -8.14 20.22 8.80
CA LEU A 44 -8.72 19.42 7.71
C LEU A 44 -9.27 20.37 6.65
N THR A 45 -8.64 20.40 5.48
CA THR A 45 -9.18 21.07 4.31
C THR A 45 -9.67 20.02 3.32
N ALA A 46 -10.88 20.24 2.80
CA ALA A 46 -11.40 19.52 1.64
C ALA A 46 -11.45 20.51 0.49
N ASP A 47 -10.56 20.36 -0.49
CA ASP A 47 -10.54 21.20 -1.70
C ASP A 47 -11.47 20.68 -2.81
N GLY A 48 -12.30 19.68 -2.49
CA GLY A 48 -13.14 18.94 -3.42
C GLY A 48 -12.43 17.76 -4.10
N ALA A 49 -11.11 17.62 -3.96
CA ALA A 49 -10.31 16.54 -4.56
C ALA A 49 -9.51 15.73 -3.53
N LYS A 50 -9.11 16.35 -2.41
CA LYS A 50 -8.23 15.76 -1.40
C LYS A 50 -8.67 16.07 0.02
N ILE A 51 -8.40 15.13 0.92
CA ILE A 51 -8.33 15.36 2.36
C ILE A 51 -6.87 15.58 2.71
N ILE A 52 -6.57 16.60 3.50
CA ILE A 52 -5.23 17.07 3.79
C ILE A 52 -5.01 17.16 5.30
N LEU A 53 -3.88 16.63 5.79
CA LEU A 53 -3.40 16.73 7.17
C LEU A 53 -2.01 17.39 7.16
N ASN A 54 -1.85 18.53 7.85
CA ASN A 54 -0.61 19.32 7.84
C ASN A 54 -0.02 19.46 9.25
N ASN A 55 1.31 19.59 9.37
CA ASN A 55 2.00 19.94 10.63
C ASN A 55 2.82 21.25 10.51
N ASN A 56 2.37 22.19 9.68
CA ASN A 56 3.07 23.43 9.30
C ASN A 56 4.38 23.26 8.51
N SER A 57 4.89 22.04 8.33
CA SER A 57 6.12 21.76 7.56
C SER A 57 5.96 20.64 6.54
N GLN A 58 5.06 19.69 6.80
CA GLN A 58 4.82 18.50 5.99
C GLN A 58 3.31 18.26 5.89
N GLN A 59 2.91 17.56 4.83
CA GLN A 59 1.52 17.26 4.51
C GLN A 59 1.37 15.77 4.21
N ILE A 60 0.32 15.17 4.77
CA ILE A 60 -0.22 13.88 4.34
C ILE A 60 -1.54 14.20 3.65
N SER A 61 -1.75 13.68 2.43
CA SER A 61 -3.01 13.91 1.71
C SER A 61 -3.56 12.61 1.13
N PHE A 62 -4.87 12.46 1.18
CA PHE A 62 -5.62 11.36 0.58
C PHE A 62 -6.45 11.94 -0.56
N ALA A 63 -6.30 11.39 -1.76
CA ALA A 63 -6.91 11.92 -2.97
C ALA A 63 -7.54 10.79 -3.80
N ALA A 64 -8.66 11.08 -4.44
CA ALA A 64 -9.16 10.23 -5.51
C ALA A 64 -8.22 10.34 -6.72
N SER A 65 -7.91 9.22 -7.38
CA SER A 65 -7.14 9.25 -8.62
C SER A 65 -7.96 9.93 -9.72
N PRO A 66 -7.37 10.82 -10.54
CA PRO A 66 -8.07 11.48 -11.64
C PRO A 66 -8.49 10.49 -12.75
N SER A 67 -8.00 9.25 -12.70
CA SER A 67 -8.30 8.19 -13.66
C SER A 67 -9.34 7.18 -13.15
N LEU A 68 -9.97 7.42 -11.98
CA LEU A 68 -11.06 6.56 -11.51
C LEU A 68 -12.29 6.69 -12.42
N SER A 69 -12.86 5.54 -12.81
CA SER A 69 -14.10 5.48 -13.60
C SER A 69 -15.37 5.48 -12.74
N SER A 70 -15.23 5.29 -11.42
CA SER A 70 -16.30 5.31 -10.43
C SER A 70 -15.74 5.61 -9.04
N SER A 71 -16.60 5.94 -8.07
CA SER A 71 -16.22 6.18 -6.68
C SER A 71 -16.00 4.85 -5.94
N PRO A 72 -14.78 4.56 -5.41
CA PRO A 72 -14.55 3.38 -4.60
C PRO A 72 -14.82 3.64 -3.11
N ASP A 73 -15.39 2.66 -2.43
CA ASP A 73 -15.39 2.59 -0.96
C ASP A 73 -14.24 1.68 -0.52
N TYR A 74 -13.26 2.25 0.18
CA TYR A 74 -12.15 1.47 0.74
C TYR A 74 -12.53 0.92 2.11
N VAL A 75 -13.07 -0.30 2.12
CA VAL A 75 -13.46 -1.01 3.35
C VAL A 75 -12.33 -1.96 3.78
N TRP A 76 -11.84 -1.81 5.01
CA TRP A 76 -10.94 -2.80 5.62
C TRP A 76 -11.74 -4.00 6.09
N SER A 77 -11.32 -5.20 5.71
CA SER A 77 -12.03 -6.45 6.01
C SER A 77 -11.75 -6.97 7.44
N ASP A 78 -10.56 -6.70 7.98
CA ASP A 78 -10.10 -6.93 9.36
C ASP A 78 -8.74 -6.22 9.61
N ASP A 79 -8.12 -6.44 10.78
CA ASP A 79 -6.81 -5.88 11.18
C ASP A 79 -5.60 -6.64 10.59
N GLY A 80 -5.84 -7.69 9.81
CA GLY A 80 -4.81 -8.61 9.34
C GLY A 80 -4.19 -9.45 10.46
N SER A 81 -3.28 -10.33 10.06
CA SER A 81 -2.45 -11.15 10.93
C SER A 81 -0.96 -10.80 10.78
N VAL A 82 -0.13 -11.30 11.70
CA VAL A 82 1.33 -11.15 11.61
C VAL A 82 1.83 -11.68 10.25
N ASN A 83 2.77 -10.96 9.63
CA ASN A 83 3.33 -11.25 8.30
C ASN A 83 2.35 -11.10 7.12
N GLN A 84 1.35 -10.23 7.26
CA GLN A 84 0.49 -9.83 6.14
C GLN A 84 0.75 -8.38 5.70
N ALA A 85 0.55 -8.11 4.42
CA ALA A 85 0.58 -6.77 3.84
C ALA A 85 -0.78 -6.41 3.25
N LEU A 86 -1.16 -5.14 3.39
CA LEU A 86 -2.36 -4.59 2.77
C LEU A 86 -2.13 -4.43 1.27
N ARG A 87 -3.01 -4.97 0.45
CA ARG A 87 -2.88 -5.02 -0.99
C ARG A 87 -4.12 -4.52 -1.69
N THR A 88 -3.94 -3.87 -2.84
CA THR A 88 -5.01 -3.48 -3.75
C THR A 88 -5.09 -4.46 -4.92
N ASP A 89 -6.30 -4.74 -5.39
CA ASP A 89 -6.56 -5.49 -6.63
C ASP A 89 -6.61 -4.60 -7.88
N GLY A 90 -6.34 -3.30 -7.76
CA GLY A 90 -6.43 -2.33 -8.85
C GLY A 90 -7.87 -1.91 -9.20
N SER A 91 -8.87 -2.50 -8.56
CA SER A 91 -10.31 -2.20 -8.74
C SER A 91 -10.93 -1.51 -7.51
N GLY A 92 -10.10 -1.15 -6.53
CA GLY A 92 -10.52 -0.42 -5.33
C GLY A 92 -10.79 -1.31 -4.12
N ASN A 93 -10.58 -2.62 -4.21
CA ASN A 93 -10.70 -3.51 -3.05
C ASN A 93 -9.34 -3.62 -2.34
N LEU A 94 -9.34 -3.43 -1.03
CA LEU A 94 -8.16 -3.66 -0.18
C LEU A 94 -8.34 -4.96 0.60
N SER A 95 -7.28 -5.76 0.65
CA SER A 95 -7.26 -7.02 1.39
C SER A 95 -5.88 -7.29 2.00
N TRP A 96 -5.82 -8.06 3.09
CA TRP A 96 -4.56 -8.55 3.64
C TRP A 96 -4.11 -9.80 2.89
N ALA A 97 -2.83 -9.85 2.55
CA ALA A 97 -2.22 -11.01 1.90
C ALA A 97 -0.94 -11.40 2.63
N ASP A 98 -0.73 -12.71 2.79
CA ASP A 98 0.53 -13.26 3.29
C ASP A 98 1.71 -12.78 2.44
N VAL A 99 2.69 -12.15 3.08
CA VAL A 99 3.88 -11.62 2.38
C VAL A 99 4.70 -12.73 1.73
N ASN A 100 4.65 -13.94 2.30
CA ASN A 100 5.35 -15.10 1.76
C ASN A 100 4.59 -15.77 0.60
N ALA A 101 3.27 -15.67 0.56
CA ALA A 101 2.48 -16.13 -0.58
C ALA A 101 2.64 -15.21 -1.80
N LEU A 102 2.96 -13.94 -1.54
CA LEU A 102 3.19 -12.91 -2.56
C LEU A 102 4.49 -13.07 -3.35
N ALA A 103 5.53 -13.62 -2.72
CA ALA A 103 6.83 -13.81 -3.35
C ALA A 103 6.88 -14.99 -4.34
N GLY A 104 5.84 -15.84 -4.35
CA GLY A 104 5.84 -17.12 -5.08
C GLY A 104 6.91 -18.08 -4.54
N THR A 105 6.78 -19.37 -4.85
CA THR A 105 7.92 -20.29 -4.72
C THR A 105 8.96 -19.90 -5.77
N HIS A 106 10.08 -19.34 -5.33
CA HIS A 106 11.13 -18.84 -6.20
C HIS A 106 12.11 -19.97 -6.56
N GLU A 107 11.69 -20.84 -7.48
CA GLU A 107 12.57 -21.88 -8.03
C GLU A 107 13.51 -21.25 -9.08
N LEU A 108 14.75 -21.72 -9.15
CA LEU A 108 15.74 -21.21 -10.13
C LEU A 108 15.26 -21.36 -11.58
N LEU A 109 14.41 -22.35 -11.86
CA LEU A 109 13.83 -22.64 -13.17
C LEU A 109 12.29 -22.52 -13.13
N SER A 110 11.77 -21.41 -12.59
CA SER A 110 10.33 -21.12 -12.56
C SER A 110 9.88 -20.27 -13.76
N ILE A 111 8.60 -20.34 -14.13
CA ILE A 111 7.99 -19.42 -15.12
C ILE A 111 7.95 -17.96 -14.66
N THR A 112 8.16 -17.69 -13.37
CA THR A 112 8.35 -16.34 -12.83
C THR A 112 9.69 -15.74 -13.22
N HIS A 113 10.66 -16.59 -13.58
CA HIS A 113 11.92 -16.20 -14.21
C HIS A 113 11.73 -16.26 -15.72
N ASP A 114 11.65 -15.10 -16.36
CA ASP A 114 11.52 -14.99 -17.81
C ASP A 114 12.79 -15.48 -18.54
N ASP A 115 13.90 -15.53 -17.81
CA ASP A 115 15.19 -16.07 -18.17
C ASP A 115 15.38 -17.54 -17.75
N ALA A 116 14.32 -18.33 -17.62
CA ALA A 116 14.40 -19.78 -17.47
C ALA A 116 13.50 -20.53 -18.44
N ILE A 117 13.85 -21.79 -18.74
CA ILE A 117 12.86 -22.77 -19.22
C ILE A 117 12.26 -23.47 -18.00
N GLY A 118 10.95 -23.33 -17.78
CA GLY A 118 10.31 -23.90 -16.57
C GLY A 118 10.58 -25.39 -16.43
N ALA A 119 11.18 -25.83 -15.31
CA ALA A 119 11.56 -27.23 -15.07
C ALA A 119 11.68 -27.58 -13.58
N SER A 120 11.49 -28.87 -13.25
CA SER A 120 11.74 -29.41 -11.91
C SER A 120 13.16 -29.98 -11.85
N ILE A 121 14.04 -29.39 -11.04
CA ILE A 121 15.40 -29.89 -10.82
C ILE A 121 15.40 -31.02 -9.78
N THR A 122 16.22 -32.03 -10.03
CA THR A 122 16.45 -33.16 -9.13
C THR A 122 17.92 -33.22 -8.70
N THR A 123 18.22 -34.00 -7.67
CA THR A 123 19.60 -34.15 -7.18
C THR A 123 20.49 -34.73 -8.27
N GLY A 124 21.49 -33.94 -8.67
CA GLY A 124 22.47 -34.33 -9.69
C GLY A 124 22.32 -33.64 -11.03
N ASP A 125 21.23 -32.89 -11.23
CA ASP A 125 21.05 -32.09 -12.44
C ASP A 125 22.04 -30.92 -12.48
N ILE A 126 22.40 -30.51 -13.69
CA ILE A 126 23.30 -29.38 -13.95
C ILE A 126 22.50 -28.25 -14.56
N ILE A 127 22.59 -27.06 -13.97
CA ILE A 127 21.98 -25.84 -14.51
C ILE A 127 23.03 -25.10 -15.34
N PHE A 128 22.67 -24.66 -16.55
CA PHE A 128 23.56 -23.94 -17.45
C PHE A 128 22.82 -22.86 -18.24
N SER A 129 23.56 -21.87 -18.77
CA SER A 129 23.00 -20.85 -19.66
C SER A 129 22.89 -21.36 -21.10
N ASN A 130 21.76 -21.15 -21.78
CA ASN A 130 21.56 -21.49 -23.18
C ASN A 130 21.53 -20.25 -24.11
N ALA A 131 21.39 -20.48 -25.42
CA ALA A 131 21.61 -19.47 -26.46
C ALA A 131 20.54 -18.37 -26.60
N THR A 132 19.53 -18.27 -25.72
CA THR A 132 18.59 -17.14 -25.74
C THR A 132 18.01 -16.93 -24.36
N PRO A 133 18.32 -15.79 -23.72
CA PRO A 133 18.86 -15.72 -22.36
C PRO A 133 18.01 -16.54 -21.40
N LYS A 134 18.27 -17.85 -21.36
CA LYS A 134 17.52 -18.76 -20.51
C LYS A 134 18.49 -19.70 -19.81
N LEU A 135 18.28 -19.86 -18.52
CA LEU A 135 18.78 -20.98 -17.76
C LEU A 135 18.02 -22.23 -18.21
N ASP A 136 18.80 -23.27 -18.42
CA ASP A 136 18.39 -24.59 -18.84
C ASP A 136 18.98 -25.62 -17.88
N TYR A 137 18.55 -26.88 -17.98
CA TYR A 137 19.09 -27.96 -17.18
C TYR A 137 19.42 -29.19 -18.02
N LEU A 138 20.45 -29.91 -17.59
CA LEU A 138 20.76 -31.25 -18.07
C LEU A 138 20.54 -32.21 -16.91
N GLY A 139 19.70 -33.21 -17.12
CA GLY A 139 19.41 -34.22 -16.11
C GLY A 139 20.65 -35.04 -15.75
N ILE A 140 20.71 -35.59 -14.54
CA ILE A 140 21.83 -36.46 -14.07
C ILE A 140 22.11 -37.68 -14.98
N GLY A 141 21.15 -38.10 -15.79
CA GLY A 141 21.28 -39.25 -16.68
C GLY A 141 21.22 -40.59 -15.93
N ALA A 142 21.66 -41.66 -16.60
CA ALA A 142 21.77 -43.01 -16.06
C ALA A 142 23.14 -43.27 -15.41
N SER A 143 23.24 -44.37 -14.67
CA SER A 143 24.51 -44.79 -14.07
C SER A 143 25.60 -44.99 -15.11
N ASN A 144 26.80 -44.49 -14.81
CA ASN A 144 27.98 -44.51 -15.68
C ASN A 144 27.89 -43.60 -16.92
N GLU A 145 26.86 -42.78 -17.05
CA GLU A 145 26.91 -41.65 -17.99
C GLU A 145 27.90 -40.61 -17.46
N ILE A 146 28.65 -40.01 -18.37
CA ILE A 146 29.63 -38.97 -18.06
C ILE A 146 29.21 -37.69 -18.78
N LEU A 147 29.33 -36.58 -18.08
CA LEU A 147 29.15 -35.27 -18.68
C LEU A 147 30.25 -35.02 -19.71
N ARG A 148 29.86 -34.64 -20.91
CA ARG A 148 30.78 -34.13 -21.93
C ARG A 148 30.44 -32.68 -22.19
N VAL A 149 31.40 -31.96 -22.76
CA VAL A 149 31.17 -30.59 -23.23
C VAL A 149 31.31 -30.64 -24.74
N SER A 150 30.20 -30.38 -25.44
CA SER A 150 30.12 -30.34 -26.89
C SER A 150 29.76 -28.93 -27.33
N GLY A 151 30.65 -28.29 -28.09
CA GLY A 151 30.41 -26.93 -28.60
C GLY A 151 30.21 -25.87 -27.51
N GLY A 152 30.71 -26.09 -26.29
CA GLY A 152 30.55 -25.16 -25.15
C GLY A 152 29.28 -25.35 -24.33
N LEU A 153 28.44 -26.33 -24.68
CA LEU A 153 27.28 -26.75 -23.89
C LEU A 153 27.57 -28.12 -23.26
N PRO A 154 27.10 -28.38 -22.03
CA PRO A 154 27.13 -29.73 -21.46
C PRO A 154 26.18 -30.66 -22.23
N ASP A 155 26.63 -31.87 -22.55
CA ASP A 155 25.85 -32.94 -23.21
C ASP A 155 26.18 -34.35 -22.69
#